data_AF-A0A1X7TRN2-F1
#
_entry.id   AF-A0A1X7TRN2-F1
#
_cell.length_a   1.000
_cell.length_b   1.000
_cell.length_c   1.000
_cell.angle_alpha   90.00
_cell.angle_beta   90.00
_cell.angle_gamma   90.00
#
_symmetry.space_group_name_H-M   'P 1'
#
loop_
_entity.id
_entity.type
_entity.pdbx_description
1 polymer ?
#
loop_
_entity_poly.entity_id
_entity_poly.type
_entity_poly.pdbx_seq_one_letter_code
_entity_poly.pdbx_strand_id
1 'polypeptide(L)'
;MYITQIQNCEHITSDDMLTAVDLLQVVTETIDEEEIETALTNTVSMPEDDEENDSEDEIDEDDAWVGFKLVGDNFDKNFRRTYQRMDYQTVSRHYFHCYAVRDRVNLNRASDSLRDGVIDIQQLLPCDNDDLKMRKNFSVLITRILVKNFEPFKNQEHSVVWHIPHKYSKEMERKSEIVPLGVELKDENKLAEMCEIMDSMHKYVPTVTEDRSVTLPNGECITMRESRMWTTLFGGDQLTIARARGAIDIRYSHYTAEEKLQGFLPVVEDWHARMTLMKVGNLEQAVFKRFWH
;
A
#
# COMPACT_ATOMS: atom_id res chain seq x y z
N MET A 1 55.06 3.10 -22.92
CA MET A 1 54.96 2.59 -21.53
C MET A 1 53.80 3.32 -20.88
N TYR A 2 52.68 2.77 -20.46
CA TYR A 2 52.05 1.43 -20.42
C TYR A 2 50.57 1.71 -20.79
N ILE A 3 49.82 0.83 -21.45
CA ILE A 3 49.00 -0.22 -20.83
C ILE A 3 48.58 -1.19 -21.95
N THR A 4 48.88 -2.47 -21.74
CA THR A 4 48.45 -3.61 -22.54
C THR A 4 47.44 -4.43 -21.75
N GLN A 5 46.48 -5.02 -22.48
CA GLN A 5 45.69 -6.22 -22.17
C GLN A 5 44.68 -6.18 -21.01
N ILE A 6 43.38 -6.18 -21.38
CA ILE A 6 42.39 -7.14 -20.85
C ILE A 6 41.49 -7.55 -22.02
N GLN A 7 41.91 -8.58 -22.76
CA GLN A 7 41.01 -9.53 -23.40
C GLN A 7 40.95 -10.71 -22.43
N ASN A 8 39.78 -11.00 -21.87
CA ASN A 8 39.37 -12.30 -21.35
C ASN A 8 37.85 -12.24 -21.14
N CYS A 9 37.11 -12.50 -22.23
CA CYS A 9 35.75 -13.01 -22.12
C CYS A 9 35.91 -14.52 -21.93
N GLU A 10 35.76 -14.98 -20.70
CA GLU A 10 35.64 -16.41 -20.43
C GLU A 10 34.28 -16.86 -20.95
N HIS A 11 34.32 -17.77 -21.94
CA HIS A 11 33.15 -18.49 -22.42
C HIS A 11 32.57 -19.32 -21.26
N ILE A 12 31.34 -19.01 -20.85
CA ILE A 12 30.55 -19.93 -20.01
C ILE A 12 30.39 -21.22 -20.82
N THR A 13 30.96 -22.30 -20.31
CA THR A 13 30.95 -23.58 -21.01
C THR A 13 29.64 -24.33 -20.75
N SER A 14 29.30 -25.29 -21.62
CA SER A 14 28.12 -26.15 -21.47
C SER A 14 28.11 -26.87 -20.12
N ASP A 15 29.27 -27.19 -19.56
CA ASP A 15 29.40 -27.87 -18.27
C ASP A 15 29.01 -26.98 -17.08
N ASP A 16 29.23 -25.66 -17.16
CA ASP A 16 28.85 -24.69 -16.12
C ASP A 16 27.32 -24.50 -16.05
N MET A 17 26.64 -24.66 -17.19
CA MET A 17 25.17 -24.62 -17.26
C MET A 17 24.54 -25.93 -16.78
N LEU A 18 25.18 -27.08 -17.04
CA LEU A 18 24.76 -28.38 -16.50
C LEU A 18 24.88 -28.42 -14.99
N THR A 19 25.95 -27.88 -14.41
CA THR A 19 26.11 -27.77 -12.94
C THR A 19 25.09 -26.84 -12.29
N ALA A 20 24.66 -25.76 -12.96
CA ALA A 20 23.61 -24.88 -12.45
C ALA A 20 22.20 -25.53 -12.51
N VAL A 21 21.94 -26.35 -13.53
CA VAL A 21 20.70 -27.15 -13.64
C VAL A 21 20.70 -28.27 -12.59
N ASP A 22 21.82 -28.96 -12.39
CA ASP A 22 21.97 -29.98 -11.35
C ASP A 22 21.80 -29.38 -9.94
N LEU A 23 22.27 -28.15 -9.70
CA LEU A 23 22.03 -27.46 -8.42
C LEU A 23 20.55 -27.05 -8.22
N LEU A 24 19.85 -26.66 -9.28
CA LEU A 24 18.41 -26.40 -9.22
C LEU A 24 17.60 -27.69 -9.00
N GLN A 25 18.06 -28.80 -9.58
CA GLN A 25 17.43 -30.10 -9.46
C GLN A 25 17.69 -30.74 -8.08
N VAL A 26 18.88 -30.56 -7.51
CA VAL A 26 19.20 -30.90 -6.11
C VAL A 26 18.37 -30.07 -5.13
N VAL A 27 18.15 -28.76 -5.38
CA VAL A 27 17.27 -27.95 -4.52
C VAL A 27 15.81 -28.41 -4.59
N THR A 28 15.36 -28.94 -5.73
CA THR A 28 14.01 -29.54 -5.84
C THR A 28 13.94 -30.95 -5.24
N GLU A 29 14.99 -31.77 -5.33
CA GLU A 29 15.05 -33.12 -4.76
C GLU A 29 15.30 -33.12 -3.25
N THR A 30 15.98 -32.10 -2.69
CA THR A 30 16.09 -31.92 -1.22
C THR A 30 14.77 -31.51 -0.56
N ILE A 31 13.68 -31.41 -1.33
CA ILE A 31 12.33 -31.09 -0.86
C ILE A 31 11.41 -32.34 -0.90
N ASP A 32 11.93 -33.54 -1.17
CA ASP A 32 11.10 -34.75 -1.16
C ASP A 32 11.04 -35.47 0.21
N GLU A 33 9.85 -35.40 0.79
CA GLU A 33 9.04 -36.47 1.41
C GLU A 33 9.48 -37.20 2.70
N GLU A 34 10.72 -37.10 3.20
CA GLU A 34 11.12 -37.85 4.42
C GLU A 34 10.84 -37.15 5.78
N GLU A 35 10.45 -35.86 5.80
CA GLU A 35 10.06 -35.18 7.06
C GLU A 35 8.55 -35.26 7.38
N ILE A 36 7.73 -35.83 6.50
CA ILE A 36 6.26 -35.84 6.68
C ILE A 36 5.78 -37.02 7.54
N GLU A 37 6.47 -38.17 7.57
CA GLU A 37 5.98 -39.35 8.32
C GLU A 37 6.46 -39.44 9.77
N THR A 38 7.60 -38.83 10.12
CA THR A 38 8.18 -38.97 11.48
C THR A 38 7.57 -38.01 12.51
N ALA A 39 6.76 -37.02 12.08
CA ALA A 39 6.04 -36.12 12.97
C ALA A 39 4.66 -36.65 13.39
N LEU A 40 4.18 -37.76 12.82
CA LEU A 40 2.81 -38.26 12.99
C LEU A 40 2.62 -39.31 14.11
N THR A 41 3.67 -39.74 14.83
CA THR A 41 3.52 -40.86 15.79
C THR A 41 3.91 -40.60 17.24
N ASN A 42 4.28 -39.38 17.64
CA ASN A 42 4.64 -39.10 19.04
C ASN A 42 3.87 -37.92 19.64
N THR A 43 2.57 -38.10 19.87
CA THR A 43 1.86 -37.39 20.96
C THR A 43 0.83 -38.30 21.65
N VAL A 44 1.26 -38.90 22.76
CA VAL A 44 0.45 -39.33 23.91
C VAL A 44 0.91 -38.38 25.04
N SER A 45 0.14 -37.63 25.82
CA SER A 45 -1.25 -37.68 26.30
C SER A 45 -1.63 -36.39 27.05
N MET A 46 -2.86 -35.88 26.83
CA MET A 46 -3.82 -35.18 27.73
C MET A 46 -3.50 -33.80 28.36
N PRO A 47 -4.52 -32.99 28.78
CA PRO A 47 -5.98 -33.25 28.83
C PRO A 47 -6.88 -32.24 28.08
N GLU A 48 -8.15 -32.63 28.01
CA GLU A 48 -9.37 -32.01 27.46
C GLU A 48 -9.89 -30.81 28.28
N ASP A 49 -10.95 -30.17 27.76
CA ASP A 49 -11.70 -28.96 28.19
C ASP A 49 -11.20 -27.68 27.48
N ASP A 50 -11.95 -26.94 26.64
CA ASP A 50 -13.39 -26.69 26.51
C ASP A 50 -13.82 -26.55 25.03
N GLU A 51 -15.00 -27.08 24.70
CA GLU A 51 -15.73 -26.85 23.46
C GLU A 51 -16.26 -25.40 23.38
N GLU A 52 -15.77 -24.59 22.45
CA GLU A 52 -16.50 -23.42 21.96
C GLU A 52 -16.80 -23.58 20.47
N ASN A 53 -18.03 -24.04 20.20
CA ASN A 53 -18.86 -23.87 19.01
C ASN A 53 -18.23 -23.09 17.83
N ASP A 54 -17.79 -23.84 16.82
CA ASP A 54 -17.78 -23.39 15.43
C ASP A 54 -19.25 -23.26 14.96
N SER A 55 -19.85 -22.09 15.15
CA SER A 55 -20.98 -21.67 14.33
C SER A 55 -20.42 -21.11 13.02
N GLU A 56 -20.51 -21.93 11.97
CA GLU A 56 -20.45 -21.47 10.58
C GLU A 56 -21.57 -20.45 10.35
N ASP A 57 -21.30 -19.18 10.68
CA ASP A 57 -22.24 -18.10 10.44
C ASP A 57 -22.42 -17.91 8.94
N GLU A 58 -23.67 -18.07 8.51
CA GLU A 58 -24.18 -17.83 7.18
C GLU A 58 -23.63 -16.51 6.61
N ILE A 59 -23.13 -16.59 5.38
CA ILE A 59 -22.69 -15.40 4.63
C ILE A 59 -23.96 -14.64 4.23
N ASP A 60 -24.32 -13.63 5.02
CA ASP A 60 -25.26 -12.59 4.59
C ASP A 60 -24.65 -11.88 3.36
N GLU A 61 -25.18 -12.18 2.17
CA GLU A 61 -24.74 -11.65 0.87
C GLU A 61 -25.04 -10.15 0.66
N ASP A 62 -25.59 -9.43 1.65
CA ASP A 62 -26.14 -8.08 1.44
C ASP A 62 -25.49 -6.93 2.24
N ASP A 63 -24.37 -7.15 2.95
CA ASP A 63 -23.64 -6.05 3.58
C ASP A 63 -22.60 -5.45 2.62
N ALA A 64 -23.13 -4.83 1.55
CA ALA A 64 -22.33 -4.19 0.50
C ALA A 64 -21.57 -2.99 1.07
N TRP A 65 -20.31 -3.20 1.47
CA TRP A 65 -19.39 -2.12 1.84
C TRP A 65 -19.25 -1.08 0.72
N VAL A 66 -19.52 0.17 1.06
CA VAL A 66 -19.42 1.33 0.15
C VAL A 66 -18.39 2.34 0.69
N GLY A 67 -17.28 1.84 1.23
CA GLY A 67 -16.15 2.69 1.61
C GLY A 67 -15.46 3.30 0.39
N PHE A 68 -14.85 4.45 0.61
CA PHE A 68 -13.99 5.09 -0.37
C PHE A 68 -12.85 5.82 0.33
N LYS A 69 -11.80 6.04 -0.44
CA LYS A 69 -10.62 6.78 -0.04
C LYS A 69 -10.51 8.07 -0.85
N LEU A 70 -10.18 9.15 -0.18
CA LEU A 70 -9.81 10.41 -0.83
C LEU A 70 -8.32 10.40 -1.13
N VAL A 71 -7.92 10.88 -2.30
CA VAL A 71 -6.52 11.04 -2.67
C VAL A 71 -6.30 12.43 -3.24
N GLY A 72 -5.26 13.10 -2.78
CA GLY A 72 -4.86 14.41 -3.25
C GLY A 72 -3.38 14.49 -3.58
N ASP A 73 -3.01 15.33 -4.54
CA ASP A 73 -1.64 15.61 -4.93
C ASP A 73 -1.49 17.03 -5.49
N ASN A 74 -0.25 17.52 -5.53
CA ASN A 74 0.09 18.82 -6.09
C ASN A 74 -0.11 18.86 -7.60
N PHE A 75 -0.78 19.93 -8.04
CA PHE A 75 -0.90 20.31 -9.43
C PHE A 75 -0.18 21.64 -9.66
N ASP A 76 1.09 21.53 -10.03
CA ASP A 76 1.94 22.68 -10.32
C ASP A 76 1.96 23.01 -11.80
N LYS A 77 1.66 24.27 -12.14
CA LYS A 77 1.73 24.76 -13.52
C LYS A 77 2.55 26.03 -13.61
N ASN A 78 3.66 25.90 -14.33
CA ASN A 78 4.52 27.03 -14.69
C ASN A 78 4.04 27.67 -15.99
N PHE A 79 3.53 28.90 -15.89
CA PHE A 79 3.18 29.70 -17.05
C PHE A 79 4.41 30.46 -17.53
N ARG A 80 5.15 29.81 -18.43
CA ARG A 80 6.27 30.45 -19.13
C ARG A 80 5.71 31.43 -20.17
N ARG A 81 6.24 32.66 -20.14
CA ARG A 81 5.87 33.69 -21.11
C ARG A 81 6.81 33.65 -22.30
N THR A 82 6.30 33.97 -23.48
CA THR A 82 7.06 34.02 -24.73
C THR A 82 8.25 34.98 -24.65
N TYR A 83 8.09 36.10 -23.92
CA TYR A 83 9.17 37.05 -23.63
C TYR A 83 9.23 37.33 -22.14
N GLN A 84 10.32 36.94 -21.49
CA GLN A 84 10.59 37.25 -20.09
C GLN A 84 11.23 38.63 -19.98
N ARG A 85 10.71 39.47 -19.08
CA ARG A 85 11.31 40.75 -18.70
C ARG A 85 11.56 40.76 -17.20
N MET A 86 12.42 41.67 -16.73
CA MET A 86 12.76 41.78 -15.30
C MET A 86 11.52 41.96 -14.40
N ASP A 87 10.56 42.75 -14.87
CA ASP A 87 9.26 43.06 -14.27
C ASP A 87 8.16 42.02 -14.57
N TYR A 88 8.41 41.09 -15.48
CA TYR A 88 7.40 40.18 -16.00
C TYR A 88 7.97 38.78 -16.24
N GLN A 89 8.13 38.05 -15.14
CA GLN A 89 8.72 36.71 -15.08
C GLN A 89 7.68 35.59 -15.22
N THR A 90 8.17 34.34 -15.23
CA THR A 90 7.34 33.12 -15.17
C THR A 90 6.52 33.12 -13.89
N VAL A 91 5.22 32.85 -14.01
CA VAL A 91 4.34 32.67 -12.86
C VAL A 91 4.18 31.18 -12.61
N SER A 92 4.63 30.71 -11.45
CA SER A 92 4.32 29.38 -10.94
C SER A 92 2.97 29.43 -10.23
N ARG A 93 2.07 28.51 -10.58
CA ARG A 93 0.79 28.31 -9.89
C ARG A 93 0.83 26.94 -9.23
N HIS A 94 0.58 26.93 -7.93
CA HIS A 94 0.52 25.74 -7.08
C HIS A 94 -0.94 25.50 -6.69
N TYR A 95 -1.50 24.41 -7.17
CA TYR A 95 -2.89 24.02 -6.92
C TYR A 95 -2.91 22.59 -6.37
N PHE A 96 -4.05 22.16 -5.83
CA PHE A 96 -4.21 20.83 -5.25
C PHE A 96 -5.30 20.06 -5.97
N HIS A 97 -4.96 18.93 -6.59
CA HIS A 97 -5.90 18.09 -7.33
C HIS A 97 -6.34 16.90 -6.48
N CYS A 98 -7.65 16.64 -6.44
CA CYS A 98 -8.25 15.57 -5.63
C CYS A 98 -9.16 14.64 -6.41
N TYR A 99 -9.19 13.39 -6.01
CA TYR A 99 -10.12 12.38 -6.50
C TYR A 99 -10.49 11.38 -5.41
N ALA A 100 -11.67 10.77 -5.52
CA ALA A 100 -12.10 9.68 -4.67
C ALA A 100 -11.90 8.34 -5.40
N VAL A 101 -11.51 7.32 -4.66
CA VAL A 101 -11.36 5.95 -5.14
C VAL A 101 -12.25 5.05 -4.30
N ARG A 102 -13.11 4.27 -4.96
CA ARG A 102 -13.97 3.30 -4.29
C ARG A 102 -13.14 2.10 -3.80
N ASP A 103 -13.42 1.66 -2.59
CA ASP A 103 -12.78 0.46 -2.03
C ASP A 103 -13.28 -0.80 -2.73
N ARG A 104 -12.39 -1.78 -2.88
CA ARG A 104 -12.67 -3.05 -3.55
C ARG A 104 -12.85 -4.22 -2.59
N VAL A 105 -12.41 -4.04 -1.34
CA VAL A 105 -12.42 -5.05 -0.30
C VAL A 105 -13.14 -4.45 0.91
N ASN A 106 -14.07 -5.22 1.47
CA ASN A 106 -14.77 -4.84 2.68
C ASN A 106 -13.82 -4.96 3.88
N LEU A 107 -13.62 -3.86 4.61
CA LEU A 107 -12.78 -3.81 5.79
C LEU A 107 -13.59 -3.58 7.09
N ASN A 108 -14.91 -3.83 7.10
CA ASN A 108 -15.77 -3.65 8.29
C ASN A 108 -15.26 -4.42 9.51
N ARG A 109 -14.61 -5.56 9.27
CA ARG A 109 -14.04 -6.41 10.34
C ARG A 109 -12.65 -5.97 10.80
N ALA A 110 -12.05 -4.98 10.15
CA ALA A 110 -10.79 -4.40 10.61
C ALA A 110 -11.09 -3.47 11.78
N SER A 111 -10.82 -3.94 12.99
CA SER A 111 -10.99 -3.13 14.21
C SER A 111 -9.84 -2.13 14.36
N ASP A 112 -10.20 -0.86 14.58
CA ASP A 112 -9.29 0.22 14.99
C ASP A 112 -9.08 0.27 16.52
N SER A 113 -9.58 -0.72 17.26
CA SER A 113 -9.35 -0.81 18.70
C SER A 113 -7.85 -0.82 18.99
N LEU A 114 -7.38 0.18 19.73
CA LEU A 114 -6.05 0.17 20.34
C LEU A 114 -5.89 -1.18 21.04
N ARG A 115 -4.94 -2.00 20.58
CA ARG A 115 -4.54 -3.19 21.32
C ARG A 115 -4.11 -2.72 22.71
N ASP A 116 -4.48 -3.45 23.76
CA ASP A 116 -3.98 -3.20 25.12
C ASP A 116 -2.48 -2.93 25.02
N GLY A 117 -2.00 -1.84 25.65
CA GLY A 117 -0.67 -1.24 25.44
C GLY A 117 0.55 -2.14 25.71
N VAL A 118 0.35 -3.44 25.87
CA VAL A 118 1.33 -4.50 25.81
C VAL A 118 1.59 -4.86 24.34
N ILE A 119 2.56 -4.19 23.74
CA ILE A 119 3.09 -4.60 22.43
C ILE A 119 4.00 -5.80 22.66
N ASP A 120 3.60 -6.96 22.16
CA ASP A 120 4.49 -8.11 22.09
C ASP A 120 5.58 -7.83 21.04
N ILE A 121 6.83 -7.66 21.50
CA ILE A 121 7.99 -7.37 20.66
C ILE A 121 8.22 -8.50 19.65
N GLN A 122 7.85 -9.74 19.99
CA GLN A 122 8.01 -10.88 19.09
C GLN A 122 7.08 -10.81 17.88
N GLN A 123 5.92 -10.15 18.00
CA GLN A 123 5.02 -9.91 16.86
C GLN A 123 5.47 -8.75 15.97
N LEU A 124 6.37 -7.89 16.46
CA LEU A 124 6.88 -6.73 15.72
C LEU A 124 8.10 -7.09 14.87
N LEU A 125 8.86 -8.10 15.29
CA LEU A 125 10.06 -8.55 14.61
C LEU A 125 9.71 -9.69 13.65
N PRO A 126 10.38 -9.77 12.48
CA PRO A 126 10.24 -10.92 11.59
C PRO A 126 10.56 -12.21 12.33
N CYS A 127 9.71 -13.22 12.15
CA CYS A 127 9.98 -14.57 12.65
C CYS A 127 10.52 -15.45 11.52
N ASP A 128 11.03 -16.64 11.87
CA ASP A 128 11.55 -17.61 10.89
C ASP A 128 10.51 -17.99 9.81
N ASN A 129 9.22 -17.96 10.15
CA ASN A 129 8.14 -18.19 9.20
C ASN A 129 7.98 -17.03 8.20
N ASP A 130 8.22 -15.79 8.63
CA ASP A 130 8.20 -14.63 7.73
C ASP A 130 9.40 -14.65 6.78
N ASP A 131 10.56 -15.06 7.27
CA ASP A 131 11.75 -15.28 6.46
C ASP A 131 11.51 -16.36 5.39
N LEU A 132 10.85 -17.46 5.76
CA LEU A 132 10.50 -18.53 4.82
C LEU A 132 9.53 -18.04 3.73
N LYS A 133 8.50 -17.28 4.11
CA LYS A 133 7.55 -16.65 3.17
C LYS A 133 8.24 -15.62 2.27
N MET A 134 9.13 -14.80 2.82
CA MET A 134 9.92 -13.84 2.05
C MET A 134 10.81 -14.55 1.03
N ARG A 135 11.54 -15.59 1.44
CA ARG A 135 12.37 -16.41 0.52
C ARG A 135 11.54 -17.01 -0.61
N LYS A 136 10.36 -17.56 -0.30
CA LYS A 136 9.43 -18.09 -1.32
C LYS A 136 8.92 -17.00 -2.28
N ASN A 137 8.61 -15.81 -1.78
CA ASN A 137 8.18 -14.71 -2.63
C ASN A 137 9.33 -14.19 -3.51
N PHE A 138 10.54 -14.09 -2.96
CA PHE A 138 11.72 -13.67 -3.73
C PHE A 138 12.13 -14.70 -4.77
N SER A 139 12.06 -16.00 -4.48
CA SER A 139 12.37 -17.03 -5.47
C SER A 139 11.46 -16.88 -6.71
N VAL A 140 10.15 -16.69 -6.51
CA VAL A 140 9.20 -16.42 -7.59
C VAL A 140 9.58 -15.16 -8.39
N LEU A 141 9.99 -14.08 -7.73
CA LEU A 141 10.43 -12.85 -8.42
C LEU A 141 11.72 -13.05 -9.22
N ILE A 142 12.70 -13.75 -8.66
CA ILE A 142 13.97 -14.05 -9.33
C ILE A 142 13.72 -14.94 -10.55
N THR A 143 12.90 -15.99 -10.42
CA THR A 143 12.53 -16.86 -11.54
C THR A 143 11.92 -16.07 -12.70
N ARG A 144 11.05 -15.09 -12.44
CA ARG A 144 10.51 -14.21 -13.50
C ARG A 144 11.59 -13.43 -14.23
N ILE A 145 12.56 -12.89 -13.49
CA ILE A 145 13.68 -12.12 -14.06
C ILE A 145 14.56 -13.04 -14.91
N LEU A 146 14.84 -14.25 -14.43
CA LEU A 146 15.65 -15.22 -15.14
C LEU A 146 15.01 -15.63 -16.47
N VAL A 147 13.75 -16.08 -16.45
CA VAL A 147 13.03 -16.50 -17.67
C VAL A 147 12.87 -15.35 -18.66
N LYS A 148 12.62 -14.12 -18.19
CA LYS A 148 12.44 -12.96 -19.07
C LYS A 148 13.73 -12.51 -19.76
N ASN A 149 14.87 -12.56 -19.06
CA ASN A 149 16.12 -11.98 -19.56
C ASN A 149 17.09 -13.01 -20.17
N PHE A 150 17.02 -14.28 -19.77
CA PHE A 150 17.97 -15.31 -20.19
C PHE A 150 17.30 -16.31 -21.14
N GLU A 151 17.82 -16.38 -22.36
CA GLU A 151 17.35 -17.28 -23.44
C GLU A 151 17.20 -18.75 -23.02
N PRO A 152 18.13 -19.37 -22.26
CA PRO A 152 18.04 -20.77 -21.88
C PRO A 152 16.81 -21.12 -21.04
N PHE A 153 16.31 -20.16 -20.26
CA PHE A 153 15.20 -20.37 -19.33
C PHE A 153 13.83 -20.04 -19.96
N LYS A 154 13.79 -19.47 -21.18
CA LYS A 154 12.53 -19.18 -21.89
C LYS A 154 11.69 -20.43 -22.15
N ASN A 155 12.33 -21.58 -22.33
CA ASN A 155 11.63 -22.84 -22.55
C ASN A 155 10.73 -23.25 -21.37
N GLN A 156 11.01 -22.74 -20.16
CA GLN A 156 10.25 -23.02 -18.94
C GLN A 156 9.24 -21.91 -18.57
N GLU A 157 8.97 -20.98 -19.49
CA GLU A 157 8.07 -19.84 -19.24
C GLU A 157 6.66 -20.25 -18.78
N HIS A 158 6.16 -21.38 -19.28
CA HIS A 158 4.84 -21.91 -18.95
C HIS A 158 4.70 -22.37 -17.48
N SER A 159 5.81 -22.70 -16.81
CA SER A 159 5.82 -23.15 -15.42
C SER A 159 6.02 -22.01 -14.41
N VAL A 160 6.23 -20.78 -14.88
CA VAL A 160 6.51 -19.63 -14.02
C VAL A 160 5.23 -19.04 -13.45
N VAL A 161 5.22 -18.83 -12.14
CA VAL A 161 4.15 -18.11 -11.45
C VAL A 161 4.33 -16.60 -11.64
N TRP A 162 3.52 -16.00 -12.51
CA TRP A 162 3.58 -14.55 -12.83
C TRP A 162 2.93 -13.63 -11.80
N HIS A 163 2.01 -14.15 -11.00
CA HIS A 163 1.35 -13.41 -9.92
C HIS A 163 1.45 -14.18 -8.62
N ILE A 164 1.95 -13.52 -7.56
CA ILE A 164 1.96 -14.14 -6.23
C ILE A 164 0.50 -14.14 -5.74
N PRO A 165 -0.11 -15.31 -5.48
CA PRO A 165 -1.50 -15.36 -5.08
C PRO A 165 -1.68 -14.70 -3.72
N HIS A 166 -2.70 -13.85 -3.61
CA HIS A 166 -3.09 -13.24 -2.34
C HIS A 166 -4.60 -13.33 -2.16
N LYS A 167 -5.06 -13.23 -0.90
CA LYS A 167 -6.47 -13.41 -0.50
C LYS A 167 -7.45 -12.60 -1.37
N TYR A 168 -7.07 -11.37 -1.70
CA TYR A 168 -7.91 -10.42 -2.46
C TYR A 168 -7.50 -10.25 -3.93
N SER A 169 -6.88 -11.27 -4.54
CA SER A 169 -6.30 -11.12 -5.89
C SER A 169 -7.36 -10.87 -6.96
N LYS A 170 -8.51 -11.53 -6.84
CA LYS A 170 -9.64 -11.38 -7.78
C LYS A 170 -10.24 -9.98 -7.71
N GLU A 171 -10.34 -9.40 -6.52
CA GLU A 171 -10.87 -8.07 -6.26
C GLU A 171 -9.88 -7.00 -6.71
N MET A 172 -8.58 -7.21 -6.47
CA MET A 172 -7.52 -6.27 -6.83
C MET A 172 -7.14 -6.31 -8.33
N GLU A 173 -7.54 -7.34 -9.07
CA GLU A 173 -7.38 -7.41 -10.53
C GLU A 173 -8.36 -6.48 -11.27
N ARG A 174 -9.52 -6.19 -10.68
CA ARG A 174 -10.55 -5.35 -11.30
C ARG A 174 -10.08 -3.91 -11.51
N LYS A 175 -10.67 -3.21 -12.49
CA LYS A 175 -10.38 -1.79 -12.73
C LYS A 175 -10.94 -0.93 -11.58
N SER A 176 -10.17 0.05 -11.09
CA SER A 176 -10.66 1.01 -10.07
C SER A 176 -11.77 1.90 -10.63
N GLU A 177 -12.76 2.17 -9.78
CA GLU A 177 -13.72 3.26 -9.97
C GLU A 177 -13.18 4.52 -9.29
N ILE A 178 -12.97 5.57 -10.09
CA ILE A 178 -12.35 6.82 -9.67
C ILE A 178 -13.29 7.97 -10.02
N VAL A 179 -13.57 8.83 -9.06
CA VAL A 179 -14.40 10.03 -9.25
C VAL A 179 -13.52 11.26 -9.05
N PRO A 180 -13.32 12.12 -10.08
CA PRO A 180 -12.55 13.35 -9.92
C PRO A 180 -13.35 14.35 -9.07
N LEU A 181 -12.75 14.88 -8.01
CA LEU A 181 -13.35 15.88 -7.14
C LEU A 181 -12.99 17.31 -7.57
N GLY A 182 -11.92 17.46 -8.35
CA GLY A 182 -11.54 18.72 -8.98
C GLY A 182 -10.17 19.23 -8.53
N VAL A 183 -9.95 20.52 -8.74
CA VAL A 183 -8.70 21.23 -8.39
C VAL A 183 -9.04 22.40 -7.49
N GLU A 184 -8.48 22.39 -6.29
CA GLU A 184 -8.50 23.51 -5.35
C GLU A 184 -7.37 24.47 -5.67
N LEU A 185 -7.68 25.77 -5.80
CA LEU A 185 -6.69 26.79 -6.16
C LEU A 185 -5.86 27.25 -4.95
N LYS A 186 -5.36 26.27 -4.19
CA LYS A 186 -4.71 26.42 -2.89
C LYS A 186 -3.42 25.61 -2.89
N ASP A 187 -2.44 26.12 -2.16
CA ASP A 187 -1.09 25.58 -2.05
C ASP A 187 -0.93 24.83 -0.73
N GLU A 188 -0.77 23.50 -0.80
CA GLU A 188 -0.56 22.68 0.40
C GLU A 188 0.71 23.07 1.18
N ASN A 189 1.69 23.73 0.53
CA ASN A 189 2.93 24.14 1.19
C ASN A 189 2.65 25.17 2.29
N LYS A 190 1.53 25.90 2.19
CA LYS A 190 1.09 26.85 3.19
C LYS A 190 0.05 26.20 4.08
N LEU A 191 0.37 26.11 5.36
CA LEU A 191 -0.48 25.48 6.36
C LEU A 191 -1.92 26.03 6.42
N ALA A 192 -2.10 27.35 6.27
CA ALA A 192 -3.43 27.95 6.23
C ALA A 192 -4.25 27.47 5.03
N GLU A 193 -3.64 27.41 3.84
CA GLU A 193 -4.29 26.94 2.63
C GLU A 193 -4.53 25.42 2.68
N MET A 194 -3.61 24.64 3.28
CA MET A 194 -3.80 23.22 3.55
C MET A 194 -4.99 22.94 4.48
N CYS A 195 -5.14 23.73 5.54
CA CYS A 195 -6.31 23.70 6.42
C CYS A 195 -7.61 23.83 5.62
N GLU A 196 -7.68 24.82 4.72
CA GLU A 196 -8.89 25.02 3.91
C GLU A 196 -9.10 23.94 2.84
N ILE A 197 -8.02 23.31 2.34
CA ILE A 197 -8.11 22.12 1.47
C ILE A 197 -8.78 20.99 2.26
N MET A 198 -8.31 20.73 3.48
CA MET A 198 -8.87 19.70 4.35
C MET A 198 -10.33 19.96 4.70
N ASP A 199 -10.73 21.21 4.93
CA ASP A 199 -12.14 21.59 5.13
C ASP A 199 -13.00 21.29 3.91
N SER A 200 -12.46 21.51 2.70
CA SER A 200 -13.19 21.17 1.46
C SER A 200 -13.38 19.67 1.32
N MET A 201 -12.36 18.89 1.68
CA MET A 201 -12.40 17.42 1.63
C MET A 201 -13.28 16.83 2.74
N HIS A 202 -13.31 17.44 3.94
CA HIS A 202 -14.05 16.93 5.10
C HIS A 202 -15.56 16.83 4.85
N LYS A 203 -16.08 17.65 3.93
CA LYS A 203 -17.48 17.57 3.44
C LYS A 203 -17.87 16.21 2.90
N TYR A 204 -16.91 15.42 2.43
CA TYR A 204 -17.16 14.09 1.89
C TYR A 204 -17.16 13.01 2.98
N VAL A 205 -16.70 13.30 4.21
CA VAL A 205 -16.65 12.31 5.29
C VAL A 205 -18.07 11.94 5.72
N PRO A 206 -18.46 10.65 5.66
CA PRO A 206 -19.78 10.22 6.11
C PRO A 206 -19.98 10.54 7.60
N THR A 207 -20.98 11.36 7.88
CA THR A 207 -21.28 11.85 9.24
C THR A 207 -22.70 11.47 9.60
N VAL A 208 -22.86 10.80 10.75
CA VAL A 208 -24.16 10.46 11.34
C VAL A 208 -24.34 11.33 12.58
N THR A 209 -25.37 12.19 12.59
CA THR A 209 -25.70 13.02 13.75
C THR A 209 -26.69 12.29 14.64
N GLU A 210 -26.29 12.00 15.88
CA GLU A 210 -27.17 11.41 16.89
C GLU A 210 -27.39 12.39 18.05
N ASP A 211 -28.64 12.52 18.50
CA ASP A 211 -28.98 13.32 19.68
C ASP A 211 -28.78 12.46 20.93
N ARG A 212 -27.73 12.73 21.69
CA ARG A 212 -27.42 12.03 22.94
C ARG A 212 -27.88 12.87 24.13
N SER A 213 -28.80 12.33 24.92
CA SER A 213 -29.18 12.91 26.20
C SER A 213 -28.22 12.44 27.30
N VAL A 214 -27.51 13.37 27.93
CA VAL A 214 -26.65 13.10 29.09
C VAL A 214 -27.33 13.67 30.33
N THR A 215 -27.61 12.80 31.30
CA THR A 215 -28.10 13.20 32.63
C THR A 215 -26.92 13.65 33.48
N LEU A 216 -26.92 14.91 33.88
CA LEU A 216 -25.94 15.44 34.81
C LEU A 216 -26.18 14.89 36.23
N PRO A 217 -25.15 14.91 37.11
CA PRO A 217 -25.28 14.47 38.51
C PRO A 217 -26.32 15.26 39.32
N ASN A 218 -26.74 16.44 38.84
CA ASN A 218 -27.78 17.28 39.44
C ASN A 218 -29.22 16.91 38.99
N GLY A 219 -29.38 15.87 38.15
CA GLY A 219 -30.69 15.43 37.64
C GLY A 219 -31.19 16.20 36.40
N GLU A 220 -30.41 17.15 35.89
CA GLU A 220 -30.73 17.91 34.68
C GLU A 220 -30.29 17.14 33.43
N CYS A 221 -31.17 17.04 32.42
CA CYS A 221 -30.91 16.29 31.21
C CYS A 221 -30.52 17.25 30.09
N ILE A 222 -29.28 17.16 29.60
CA ILE A 222 -28.79 17.97 28.48
C ILE A 222 -28.78 17.11 27.23
N THR A 223 -29.51 17.53 26.20
CA THR A 223 -29.42 16.94 24.86
C THR A 223 -28.25 17.57 24.12
N MET A 224 -27.25 16.76 23.78
CA MET A 224 -26.13 17.17 22.93
C MET A 224 -26.22 16.47 21.58
N ARG A 225 -26.02 17.22 20.49
CA ARG A 225 -25.82 16.66 19.15
C ARG A 225 -24.40 16.11 19.08
N GLU A 226 -24.26 14.80 19.04
CA GLU A 226 -22.97 14.13 18.85
C GLU A 226 -22.89 13.66 17.40
N SER A 227 -21.93 14.21 16.64
CA SER A 227 -21.66 13.80 15.27
C SER A 227 -20.68 12.64 15.27
N ARG A 228 -21.15 11.43 14.96
CA ARG A 228 -20.29 10.26 14.75
C ARG A 228 -19.82 10.22 13.30
N MET A 229 -18.52 10.34 13.09
CA MET A 229 -17.90 10.33 11.77
C MET A 229 -17.24 8.98 11.50
N TRP A 230 -17.35 8.50 10.25
CA TRP A 230 -16.66 7.30 9.81
C TRP A 230 -15.21 7.61 9.43
N THR A 231 -14.30 6.68 9.74
CA THR A 231 -12.89 6.80 9.35
C THR A 231 -12.76 6.73 7.83
N THR A 232 -12.41 7.84 7.21
CA THR A 232 -12.15 8.00 5.79
C THR A 232 -10.65 8.19 5.58
N LEU A 233 -10.07 7.39 4.69
CA LEU A 233 -8.65 7.49 4.37
C LEU A 233 -8.39 8.72 3.50
N PHE A 234 -7.38 9.50 3.87
CA PHE A 234 -6.85 10.60 3.06
C PHE A 234 -5.44 10.26 2.59
N GLY A 235 -5.31 9.93 1.32
CA GLY A 235 -4.08 9.53 0.67
C GLY A 235 -3.34 10.68 0.00
N GLY A 236 -2.01 10.67 0.08
CA GLY A 236 -1.15 11.63 -0.60
C GLY A 236 0.31 11.19 -0.52
N ASP A 237 1.22 11.97 -1.10
CA ASP A 237 2.64 11.70 -0.93
C ASP A 237 3.08 11.92 0.54
N GLN A 238 4.33 11.55 0.87
CA GLN A 238 4.83 11.68 2.24
C GLN A 238 4.73 13.11 2.79
N LEU A 239 4.91 14.13 1.93
CA LEU A 239 4.94 15.52 2.35
C LEU A 239 3.53 16.09 2.52
N THR A 240 2.62 15.78 1.59
CA THR A 240 1.17 16.05 1.71
C THR A 240 0.62 15.47 3.01
N ILE A 241 0.99 14.23 3.35
CA ILE A 241 0.52 13.58 4.58
C ILE A 241 1.11 14.21 5.84
N ALA A 242 2.39 14.58 5.83
CA ALA A 242 2.98 15.31 6.95
C ALA A 242 2.26 16.66 7.18
N ARG A 243 1.88 17.35 6.11
CA ARG A 243 1.12 18.62 6.16
C ARG A 243 -0.31 18.41 6.64
N ALA A 244 -0.98 17.35 6.19
CA ALA A 244 -2.31 16.99 6.64
C ALA A 244 -2.32 16.69 8.15
N ARG A 245 -1.34 15.93 8.65
CA ARG A 245 -1.16 15.68 10.09
C ARG A 245 -0.94 16.97 10.85
N GLY A 246 -0.07 17.86 10.37
CA GLY A 246 0.15 19.17 10.97
C GLY A 246 -1.13 20.03 11.04
N ALA A 247 -1.99 19.98 10.01
CA ALA A 247 -3.27 20.68 10.02
C ALA A 247 -4.25 20.08 11.05
N ILE A 248 -4.30 18.75 11.20
CA ILE A 248 -5.09 18.07 12.24
C ILE A 248 -4.57 18.41 13.63
N ASP A 249 -3.26 18.37 13.86
CA ASP A 249 -2.64 18.62 15.16
C ASP A 249 -2.93 20.03 15.69
N ILE A 250 -2.90 21.03 14.81
CA ILE A 250 -3.25 22.42 15.17
C ILE A 250 -4.72 22.53 15.57
N ARG A 251 -5.56 21.67 15.00
CA ARG A 251 -7.00 21.67 15.25
C ARG A 251 -7.43 20.79 16.41
N TYR A 252 -6.53 19.99 16.99
CA TYR A 252 -6.80 19.05 18.07
C TYR A 252 -7.57 19.68 19.25
N SER A 253 -7.27 20.93 19.58
CA SER A 253 -7.86 21.68 20.69
C SER A 253 -9.23 22.33 20.40
N HIS A 254 -9.82 22.16 19.21
CA HIS A 254 -11.13 22.74 18.89
C HIS A 254 -12.27 22.07 19.69
N TYR A 255 -13.46 22.64 19.66
CA TYR A 255 -14.59 22.12 20.45
C TYR A 255 -15.42 21.09 19.68
N THR A 256 -15.61 21.30 18.37
CA THR A 256 -16.44 20.41 17.55
C THR A 256 -15.62 19.34 16.82
N ALA A 257 -16.22 18.17 16.59
CA ALA A 257 -15.60 17.09 15.83
C ALA A 257 -15.28 17.48 14.38
N GLU A 258 -16.11 18.35 13.79
CA GLU A 258 -15.93 18.90 12.43
C GLU A 258 -14.70 19.81 12.35
N GLU A 259 -14.55 20.75 13.29
CA GLU A 259 -13.38 21.64 13.33
C GLU A 259 -12.09 20.88 13.58
N LYS A 260 -12.15 19.78 14.36
CA LYS A 260 -11.02 18.86 14.60
C LYS A 260 -10.63 18.03 13.39
N LEU A 261 -11.42 18.03 12.31
CA LEU A 261 -11.26 17.13 11.17
C LEU A 261 -11.29 15.65 11.60
N GLN A 262 -12.13 15.33 12.58
CA GLN A 262 -12.29 13.95 13.05
C GLN A 262 -12.82 13.07 11.92
N GLY A 263 -12.43 11.80 11.91
CA GLY A 263 -12.78 10.86 10.84
C GLY A 263 -11.81 10.88 9.66
N PHE A 264 -10.84 11.80 9.58
CA PHE A 264 -9.75 11.66 8.60
C PHE A 264 -8.58 10.86 9.14
N LEU A 265 -8.14 9.87 8.36
CA LEU A 265 -6.92 9.12 8.61
C LEU A 265 -5.91 9.38 7.47
N PRO A 266 -4.87 10.21 7.69
CA PRO A 266 -3.84 10.46 6.69
C PRO A 266 -2.96 9.22 6.45
N VAL A 267 -2.95 8.73 5.20
CA VAL A 267 -2.21 7.53 4.76
C VAL A 267 -1.23 7.91 3.64
N VAL A 268 0.02 7.46 3.77
CA VAL A 268 1.03 7.67 2.73
C VAL A 268 0.75 6.75 1.55
N GLU A 269 0.69 7.35 0.37
CA GLU A 269 0.51 6.65 -0.89
C GLU A 269 1.77 6.76 -1.74
N ASP A 270 2.42 5.62 -1.97
CA ASP A 270 3.66 5.54 -2.75
C ASP A 270 3.40 5.56 -4.27
N TRP A 271 2.50 6.44 -4.72
CA TRP A 271 2.21 6.63 -6.15
C TRP A 271 3.47 7.02 -6.95
N HIS A 272 4.31 7.86 -6.35
CA HIS A 272 5.62 8.24 -6.89
C HIS A 272 6.57 7.05 -7.04
N ALA A 273 6.56 6.08 -6.13
CA ALA A 273 7.40 4.88 -6.24
C ALA A 273 6.99 4.04 -7.45
N ARG A 274 5.68 3.89 -7.68
CA ARG A 274 5.15 3.17 -8.85
C ARG A 274 5.48 3.87 -10.17
N MET A 275 5.36 5.19 -10.23
CA MET A 275 5.75 5.97 -11.43
C MET A 275 7.26 5.91 -11.69
N THR A 276 8.07 5.90 -10.64
CA THR A 276 9.53 5.74 -10.76
C THR A 276 9.87 4.37 -11.32
N LEU A 277 9.25 3.30 -10.81
CA LEU A 277 9.43 1.94 -11.33
C LEU A 277 9.08 1.83 -12.83
N MET A 278 7.97 2.43 -13.25
CA MET A 278 7.56 2.44 -14.67
C MET A 278 8.52 3.24 -15.56
N LYS A 279 9.09 4.35 -15.07
CA LYS A 279 10.10 5.11 -15.82
C LYS A 279 11.38 4.32 -16.02
N VAL A 280 11.83 3.56 -15.01
CA VAL A 280 13.02 2.71 -15.11
C VAL A 280 12.81 1.59 -16.13
N GLY A 281 11.66 0.91 -16.10
CA GLY A 281 11.34 -0.14 -17.09
C GLY A 281 11.31 0.37 -18.54
N ASN A 282 10.86 1.61 -18.76
CA ASN A 282 10.88 2.23 -20.09
C ASN A 282 12.30 2.67 -20.52
N LEU A 283 13.15 3.07 -19.58
CA LEU A 283 14.56 3.38 -19.84
C LEU A 283 15.36 2.13 -20.18
N GLU A 284 15.14 1.00 -19.51
CA GLU A 284 15.80 -0.26 -19.85
C GLU A 284 15.45 -0.72 -21.27
N GLN A 285 14.18 -0.62 -21.67
CA GLN A 285 13.76 -0.92 -23.05
C GLN A 285 14.38 0.03 -24.09
N ALA A 286 14.58 1.31 -23.73
CA ALA A 286 15.18 2.30 -24.61
C ALA A 286 16.71 2.16 -24.72
N VAL A 287 17.39 1.81 -23.62
CA VAL A 287 18.84 1.59 -23.58
C VAL A 287 19.19 0.29 -24.32
N PHE A 288 18.44 -0.80 -24.12
CA PHE A 288 18.67 -2.05 -24.85
C PHE A 288 18.49 -1.90 -26.37
N LYS A 289 17.48 -1.13 -26.82
CA LYS A 289 17.30 -0.83 -28.26
C LYS A 289 18.41 0.01 -28.87
N ARG A 290 19.17 0.76 -28.06
CA ARG A 290 20.25 1.65 -28.53
C ARG A 290 21.62 0.98 -28.57
N PHE A 291 21.78 -0.16 -27.89
CA PHE A 291 23.01 -0.96 -27.89
C PHE A 291 22.96 -2.16 -28.86
N TRP A 292 21.80 -2.43 -29.48
CA TRP A 292 21.59 -3.52 -30.44
C TRP A 292 21.05 -3.03 -31.80
N HIS A 293 21.70 -2.01 -32.36
CA HIS A 293 21.65 -1.69 -33.79
C HIS A 293 23.04 -1.30 -34.30
#